data_AF-A0A2H0LXH1-F1
#
_entry.id   AF-A0A2H0LXH1-F1
#
_cell.length_a   1.000
_cell.length_b   1.000
_cell.length_c   1.000
_cell.angle_alpha   90.00
_cell.angle_beta   90.00
_cell.angle_gamma   90.00
#
_symmetry.space_group_name_H-M   'P 1'
#
loop_
_entity.id
_entity.type
_entity.pdbx_description
1 polymer ?
#
loop_
_entity_poly.entity_id
_entity_poly.type
_entity_poly.pdbx_seq_one_letter_code
_entity_poly.pdbx_strand_id
1 'polypeptide(L)'
;MSIDFCPGSAKFREPQADEVRCPNCGYLVEIWSDEVQVVCPKCKNKILRTQDGASCLDWCKEAARCVGKETYENYLHNKAITLKDKLLKELEEFFGQDKKRIDHAKKVLGFAEELLKKEPADWHIVIPAAILHDVGIKIAEEKYGSSAGNLQEKEGPAAARKILLKMTLKKEDIEEICAIIAHHHTPGKIDTDNFKVLYDSDWLVNLKDEANVSDKQKLENMIKRIFLTAAGKELAEKIYLKEE
;
A
#
# COMPACT_ATOMS: atom_id res chain seq x y z
N MET A 1 -26.25 -25.85 -20.13
CA MET A 1 -26.63 -25.90 -18.71
C MET A 1 -26.73 -24.46 -18.23
N SER A 2 -27.95 -23.93 -18.02
CA SER A 2 -28.08 -22.70 -17.26
C SER A 2 -27.72 -23.03 -15.81
N ILE A 3 -26.81 -22.26 -15.24
CA ILE A 3 -26.52 -22.35 -13.82
C ILE A 3 -27.60 -21.49 -13.16
N ASP A 4 -28.76 -22.08 -12.86
CA ASP A 4 -29.85 -21.40 -12.13
C ASP A 4 -29.50 -21.19 -10.64
N PHE A 5 -28.27 -21.56 -10.25
CA PHE A 5 -27.79 -21.55 -8.88
C PHE A 5 -26.52 -20.71 -8.76
N CYS A 6 -26.64 -19.50 -8.22
CA CYS A 6 -25.49 -18.71 -7.80
C CYS A 6 -24.88 -19.33 -6.53
N PRO A 7 -23.64 -19.83 -6.53
CA PRO A 7 -23.02 -20.40 -5.32
C PRO A 7 -22.94 -19.38 -4.18
N GLY A 8 -22.80 -18.09 -4.53
CA GLY A 8 -22.83 -16.99 -3.56
C GLY A 8 -24.19 -16.82 -2.87
N SER A 9 -25.30 -17.26 -3.48
CA SER A 9 -26.66 -17.09 -2.93
C SER A 9 -26.98 -18.00 -1.74
N ALA A 10 -26.14 -19.01 -1.44
CA ALA A 10 -26.41 -20.00 -0.39
C ALA A 10 -26.48 -19.37 1.01
N LYS A 11 -25.62 -18.38 1.32
CA LYS A 11 -25.55 -17.70 2.63
C LYS A 11 -26.73 -16.75 2.91
N PHE A 12 -27.52 -16.42 1.89
CA PHE A 12 -28.68 -15.52 2.01
C PHE A 12 -29.98 -16.27 2.35
N ARG A 13 -29.96 -17.61 2.35
CA ARG A 13 -31.15 -18.43 2.64
C ARG A 13 -31.41 -18.58 4.14
N GLU A 14 -30.37 -18.51 4.96
CA GLU A 14 -30.45 -18.58 6.43
C GLU A 14 -29.47 -17.56 7.05
N PRO A 15 -29.91 -16.31 7.28
CA PRO A 15 -29.04 -15.26 7.77
C PRO A 15 -28.52 -15.48 9.19
N GLN A 16 -27.23 -15.28 9.42
CA GLN A 16 -26.59 -15.31 10.73
C GLN A 16 -25.94 -13.95 11.04
N ALA A 17 -26.03 -13.51 12.29
CA ALA A 17 -25.32 -12.31 12.76
C ALA A 17 -23.80 -12.57 12.78
N ASP A 18 -23.03 -11.59 12.31
CA ASP A 18 -21.57 -11.56 12.27
C ASP A 18 -21.08 -10.17 12.70
N GLU A 19 -19.79 -10.03 13.00
CA GLU A 19 -19.20 -8.75 13.40
C GLU A 19 -18.09 -8.33 12.42
N VAL A 20 -18.18 -7.10 11.91
CA VAL A 20 -17.14 -6.49 11.06
C VAL A 20 -16.49 -5.31 11.75
N ARG A 21 -15.16 -5.26 11.71
CA ARG A 21 -14.40 -4.12 12.21
C ARG A 21 -14.43 -2.98 11.19
N CYS A 22 -14.88 -1.80 11.60
CA CYS A 22 -14.88 -0.61 10.75
C CYS A 22 -13.44 -0.22 10.35
N PRO A 23 -13.10 -0.17 9.04
CA PRO A 23 -11.75 0.15 8.61
C PRO A 23 -11.36 1.60 8.93
N ASN A 24 -12.32 2.52 8.97
CA ASN A 24 -12.04 3.93 9.23
C ASN A 24 -11.78 4.25 10.72
N CYS A 25 -12.37 3.51 11.66
CA CYS A 25 -12.32 3.89 13.09
C CYS A 25 -12.18 2.73 14.09
N GLY A 26 -12.08 1.49 13.60
CA GLY A 26 -11.88 0.28 14.40
C GLY A 26 -13.07 -0.22 15.20
N TYR A 27 -14.25 0.43 15.13
CA TYR A 27 -15.45 0.01 15.85
C TYR A 27 -16.02 -1.30 15.29
N LEU A 28 -16.39 -2.25 16.15
CA LEU A 28 -17.04 -3.51 15.75
C LEU A 28 -18.53 -3.23 15.46
N VAL A 29 -18.96 -3.56 14.25
CA VAL A 29 -20.32 -3.35 13.77
C VAL A 29 -20.95 -4.70 13.48
N GLU A 30 -22.12 -4.95 14.08
CA GLU A 30 -22.94 -6.10 13.75
C GLU A 30 -23.41 -6.01 12.30
N ILE A 31 -23.31 -7.10 11.55
CA ILE A 31 -23.79 -7.23 10.18
C ILE A 31 -24.37 -8.62 9.96
N TRP A 32 -25.53 -8.70 9.30
CA TRP A 32 -26.19 -9.97 9.01
C TRP A 32 -25.55 -10.67 7.80
N SER A 33 -25.55 -12.00 7.72
CA SER A 33 -24.89 -12.76 6.62
C SER A 33 -25.48 -12.53 5.23
N ASP A 34 -26.68 -11.98 5.16
CA ASP A 34 -27.35 -11.49 3.96
C ASP A 34 -27.10 -10.00 3.67
N GLU A 35 -26.43 -9.29 4.58
CA GLU A 35 -26.01 -7.90 4.39
C GLU A 35 -24.58 -7.84 3.83
N VAL A 36 -24.45 -7.15 2.70
CA VAL A 36 -23.16 -6.88 2.06
C VAL A 36 -22.51 -5.60 2.58
N GLN A 37 -23.29 -4.72 3.20
CA GLN A 37 -22.83 -3.44 3.72
C GLN A 37 -23.56 -3.05 5.01
N VAL A 38 -22.88 -2.30 5.87
CA VAL A 38 -23.45 -1.71 7.09
C VAL A 38 -22.85 -0.32 7.32
N VAL A 39 -23.61 0.61 7.91
CA VAL A 39 -23.09 1.94 8.28
C VAL A 39 -22.50 1.88 9.67
N CYS A 40 -21.24 2.30 9.80
CA CYS A 40 -20.60 2.40 11.11
C CYS A 40 -21.35 3.40 12.00
N PRO A 41 -21.84 3.01 13.18
CA PRO A 41 -22.57 3.94 14.05
C PRO A 41 -21.66 5.04 14.61
N LYS A 42 -20.35 4.77 14.76
CA LYS A 42 -19.34 5.69 15.31
C LYS A 42 -18.89 6.78 14.32
N CYS A 43 -18.38 6.39 13.14
CA CYS A 43 -17.81 7.35 12.18
C CYS A 43 -18.67 7.60 10.93
N LYS A 44 -19.85 6.96 10.84
CA LYS A 44 -20.78 7.04 9.71
C LYS A 44 -20.24 6.51 8.37
N ASN A 45 -19.05 5.93 8.36
CA ASN A 45 -18.50 5.29 7.16
C ASN A 45 -19.32 4.06 6.75
N LYS A 46 -19.53 3.86 5.45
CA LYS A 46 -20.13 2.62 4.91
C LYS A 46 -19.08 1.52 4.88
N ILE A 47 -19.32 0.45 5.65
CA ILE A 47 -18.47 -0.74 5.72
C ILE A 47 -19.06 -1.78 4.77
N LEU A 48 -18.26 -2.33 3.87
CA LEU A 48 -18.63 -3.55 3.14
C LEU A 48 -18.03 -4.77 3.82
N ARG A 49 -18.76 -5.88 3.80
CA ARG A 49 -18.33 -7.14 4.39
C ARG A 49 -17.09 -7.66 3.68
N THR A 50 -15.93 -7.48 4.31
CA THR A 50 -14.66 -8.07 3.91
C THR A 50 -14.37 -9.24 4.85
N GLN A 51 -15.12 -10.34 4.74
CA GLN A 51 -14.78 -11.56 5.49
C GLN A 51 -13.29 -11.88 5.26
N ASP A 52 -12.60 -12.38 6.29
CA ASP A 52 -11.28 -12.99 6.14
C ASP A 52 -11.41 -14.24 5.26
N GLY A 53 -11.36 -14.04 3.95
CA GLY A 53 -11.59 -15.04 2.92
C GLY A 53 -11.94 -14.40 1.58
N ALA A 54 -11.59 -15.07 0.48
CA ALA A 54 -11.93 -14.60 -0.85
C ALA A 54 -13.45 -14.57 -1.03
N SER A 55 -14.02 -13.37 -1.22
CA SER A 55 -15.41 -13.19 -1.60
C SER A 55 -15.62 -13.60 -3.06
N CYS A 56 -16.85 -13.94 -3.46
CA CYS A 56 -17.16 -14.07 -4.89
C CYS A 56 -16.90 -12.74 -5.63
N LEU A 57 -16.90 -11.60 -4.94
CA LEU A 57 -16.53 -10.29 -5.49
C LEU A 57 -15.07 -10.21 -5.94
N ASP A 58 -14.20 -11.10 -5.44
CA ASP A 58 -12.77 -11.08 -5.76
C ASP A 58 -12.44 -11.75 -7.10
N TRP A 59 -13.24 -12.73 -7.52
CA TRP A 59 -12.91 -13.58 -8.67
C TRP A 59 -14.07 -13.73 -9.68
N CYS A 60 -15.30 -13.36 -9.30
CA CYS A 60 -16.44 -13.47 -10.20
C CYS A 60 -16.47 -12.30 -11.18
N LYS A 61 -16.37 -12.61 -12.47
CA LYS A 61 -16.49 -11.63 -13.56
C LYS A 61 -17.81 -10.85 -13.59
N GLU A 62 -18.89 -11.43 -13.04
CA GLU A 62 -20.21 -10.80 -12.98
C GLU A 62 -20.43 -10.03 -11.66
N ALA A 63 -19.42 -9.92 -10.78
CA ALA A 63 -19.56 -9.32 -9.46
C ALA A 63 -20.13 -7.89 -9.51
N ALA A 64 -19.56 -7.02 -10.34
CA ALA A 64 -20.04 -5.66 -10.51
C ALA A 64 -21.49 -5.58 -11.00
N ARG A 65 -21.90 -6.52 -11.85
CA ARG A 65 -23.30 -6.63 -12.31
C ARG A 65 -24.22 -7.17 -11.20
N CYS A 66 -23.72 -8.09 -10.39
CA CYS A 66 -24.48 -8.76 -9.34
C CYS A 66 -24.81 -7.83 -8.17
N VAL A 67 -23.87 -6.98 -7.74
CA VAL A 67 -24.06 -6.08 -6.59
C VAL A 67 -24.26 -4.60 -6.98
N GLY A 68 -24.10 -4.28 -8.26
CA GLY A 68 -24.10 -2.91 -8.77
C GLY A 68 -22.70 -2.26 -8.73
N LYS A 69 -22.45 -1.36 -9.69
CA LYS A 69 -21.13 -0.72 -9.89
C LYS A 69 -20.64 0.04 -8.65
N GLU A 70 -21.48 0.90 -8.07
CA GLU A 70 -21.13 1.70 -6.88
C GLU A 70 -20.77 0.80 -5.69
N THR A 71 -21.58 -0.24 -5.42
CA THR A 71 -21.32 -1.21 -4.36
C THR A 71 -19.99 -1.94 -4.58
N TYR A 72 -19.69 -2.31 -5.82
CA TYR A 72 -18.45 -3.01 -6.17
C TYR A 72 -17.22 -2.11 -6.05
N GLU A 73 -17.31 -0.86 -6.49
CA GLU A 73 -16.23 0.12 -6.32
C GLU A 73 -15.95 0.41 -4.84
N ASN A 74 -17.00 0.57 -4.04
CA ASN A 74 -16.87 0.71 -2.59
C ASN A 74 -16.26 -0.54 -1.94
N TYR A 75 -16.55 -1.75 -2.46
CA TYR A 75 -15.97 -3.00 -1.96
C TYR A 75 -14.45 -3.02 -2.18
N LEU A 76 -14.02 -2.71 -3.40
CA LEU A 76 -12.60 -2.64 -3.75
C LEU A 76 -11.90 -1.57 -2.91
N HIS A 77 -12.53 -0.40 -2.73
CA HIS A 77 -11.98 0.67 -1.90
C HIS A 77 -11.80 0.26 -0.43
N ASN A 78 -12.82 -0.35 0.19
CA ASN A 78 -12.74 -0.83 1.57
C ASN A 78 -11.71 -1.96 1.74
N LYS A 79 -11.58 -2.83 0.73
CA LYS A 79 -10.56 -3.88 0.69
C LYS A 79 -9.16 -3.30 0.60
N ALA A 80 -8.95 -2.27 -0.22
CA ALA A 80 -7.69 -1.54 -0.31
C ALA A 80 -7.31 -0.92 1.04
N ILE A 81 -8.24 -0.25 1.73
CA ILE A 81 -7.99 0.29 3.09
C ILE A 81 -7.59 -0.83 4.05
N THR A 82 -8.33 -1.94 4.04
CA THR A 82 -8.06 -3.10 4.91
C THR A 82 -6.69 -3.73 4.61
N LEU A 83 -6.31 -3.81 3.33
CA LEU A 83 -5.00 -4.29 2.91
C LEU A 83 -3.88 -3.40 3.46
N LYS A 84 -4.01 -2.07 3.33
CA LYS A 84 -3.04 -1.11 3.87
C LYS A 84 -2.86 -1.28 5.38
N ASP A 85 -3.95 -1.37 6.13
CA ASP A 85 -3.91 -1.53 7.59
C ASP A 85 -3.26 -2.87 8.00
N LYS A 86 -3.59 -3.96 7.30
CA LYS A 86 -2.97 -5.27 7.52
C LYS A 86 -1.46 -5.24 7.25
N LEU A 87 -1.03 -4.56 6.19
CA LEU A 87 0.39 -4.40 5.85
C LEU A 87 1.13 -3.54 6.88
N LEU A 88 0.55 -2.43 7.34
CA LEU A 88 1.13 -1.60 8.40
C LEU A 88 1.29 -2.38 9.69
N LYS A 89 0.31 -3.21 10.06
CA LYS A 89 0.41 -4.08 11.23
C LYS A 89 1.54 -5.10 11.10
N GLU A 90 1.64 -5.77 9.95
CA GLU A 90 2.75 -6.71 9.68
C GLU A 90 4.12 -6.01 9.70
N LEU A 91 4.20 -4.77 9.18
CA LEU A 91 5.41 -3.95 9.26
C LEU A 91 5.81 -3.64 10.70
N GLU A 92 4.86 -3.20 11.53
CA GLU A 92 5.08 -2.91 12.95
C GLU A 92 5.52 -4.16 13.72
N GLU A 93 4.89 -5.31 13.46
CA GLU A 93 5.31 -6.59 14.03
C GLU A 93 6.71 -7.00 13.57
N PHE A 94 7.04 -6.77 12.30
CA PHE A 94 8.34 -7.10 11.72
C PHE A 94 9.47 -6.27 12.34
N PHE A 95 9.29 -4.96 12.48
CA PHE A 95 10.30 -4.05 13.04
C PHE A 95 10.28 -3.95 14.57
N GLY A 96 9.20 -4.37 15.22
CA GLY A 96 9.09 -4.39 16.68
C GLY A 96 9.27 -3.00 17.30
N GLN A 97 10.35 -2.79 18.05
CA GLN A 97 10.62 -1.52 18.72
C GLN A 97 11.37 -0.48 17.85
N ASP A 98 11.73 -0.83 16.61
CA ASP A 98 12.43 0.08 15.70
C ASP A 98 11.49 1.15 15.12
N LYS A 99 11.14 2.11 15.98
CA LYS A 99 10.25 3.22 15.62
C LYS A 99 10.79 4.07 14.48
N LYS A 100 12.12 4.19 14.35
CA LYS A 100 12.73 5.00 13.29
C LYS A 100 12.33 4.45 11.91
N ARG A 101 12.42 3.13 11.70
CA ARG A 101 12.06 2.49 10.43
C ARG A 101 10.56 2.47 10.17
N ILE A 102 9.77 2.23 11.21
CA ILE A 102 8.30 2.28 11.12
C ILE A 102 7.85 3.69 10.74
N ASP A 103 8.38 4.73 11.37
CA ASP A 103 8.03 6.12 11.10
C ASP A 103 8.53 6.58 9.73
N HIS A 104 9.68 6.07 9.27
CA HIS A 104 10.18 6.28 7.91
C HIS A 104 9.18 5.75 6.88
N ALA A 105 8.86 4.46 6.95
CA ALA A 105 7.91 3.83 6.03
C ALA A 105 6.53 4.51 6.03
N LYS A 106 6.04 4.97 7.20
CA LYS A 106 4.78 5.74 7.29
C LYS A 106 4.85 7.10 6.58
N LYS A 107 6.00 7.78 6.62
CA LYS A 107 6.19 9.04 5.88
C LYS A 107 6.27 8.80 4.38
N VAL A 108 7.03 7.78 3.96
CA VAL A 108 7.12 7.35 2.55
C VAL A 108 5.72 7.00 2.02
N LEU A 109 4.94 6.23 2.79
CA LEU A 109 3.56 5.90 2.48
C LEU A 109 2.69 7.16 2.27
N GLY A 110 2.79 8.16 3.15
CA GLY A 110 2.04 9.40 3.00
C GLY A 110 2.37 10.14 1.71
N PHE A 111 3.64 10.19 1.31
CA PHE A 111 4.03 10.78 0.03
C PHE A 111 3.56 9.94 -1.16
N ALA A 112 3.65 8.62 -1.10
CA ALA A 112 3.13 7.71 -2.13
C ALA A 112 1.63 7.93 -2.36
N GLU A 113 0.83 8.09 -1.30
CA GLU A 113 -0.60 8.39 -1.41
C GLU A 113 -0.86 9.75 -2.08
N GLU A 114 -0.03 10.77 -1.85
CA GLU A 114 -0.16 12.06 -2.54
C GLU A 114 0.22 11.98 -4.02
N LEU A 115 1.30 11.26 -4.35
CA LEU A 115 1.75 11.10 -5.74
C LEU A 115 0.77 10.28 -6.58
N LEU A 116 0.18 9.22 -6.01
CA LEU A 116 -0.84 8.39 -6.67
C LEU A 116 -2.09 9.16 -7.12
N LYS A 117 -2.36 10.35 -6.57
CA LYS A 117 -3.47 11.20 -7.02
C LYS A 117 -3.20 11.86 -8.38
N LYS A 118 -1.93 11.98 -8.77
CA LYS A 118 -1.48 12.72 -9.95
C LYS A 118 -0.76 11.84 -10.98
N GLU A 119 -0.19 10.72 -10.55
CA GLU A 119 0.60 9.82 -11.40
C GLU A 119 -0.19 8.55 -11.77
N PRO A 120 0.00 8.00 -12.99
CA PRO A 120 -0.77 6.85 -13.50
C PRO A 120 -0.29 5.49 -12.94
N ALA A 121 0.16 5.46 -11.68
CA ALA A 121 0.67 4.26 -11.02
C ALA A 121 -0.45 3.45 -10.33
N ASP A 122 -0.21 2.16 -10.14
CA ASP A 122 -1.16 1.25 -9.49
C ASP A 122 -1.00 1.29 -7.97
N TRP A 123 -2.08 1.68 -7.31
CA TRP A 123 -2.21 1.69 -5.85
C TRP A 123 -1.84 0.33 -5.21
N HIS A 124 -2.24 -0.80 -5.82
CA HIS A 124 -2.01 -2.14 -5.30
C HIS A 124 -0.55 -2.58 -5.34
N ILE A 125 0.31 -1.85 -6.06
CA ILE A 125 1.75 -2.09 -6.15
C ILE A 125 2.50 -1.05 -5.32
N VAL A 126 2.20 0.23 -5.51
CA VAL A 126 2.90 1.34 -4.85
C VAL A 126 2.73 1.31 -3.34
N ILE A 127 1.51 1.08 -2.82
CA ILE A 127 1.26 1.13 -1.38
C ILE A 127 1.96 -0.01 -0.64
N PRO A 128 1.86 -1.28 -1.07
CA PRO A 128 2.64 -2.34 -0.43
C PRO A 128 4.15 -2.15 -0.58
N ALA A 129 4.63 -1.66 -1.73
CA ALA A 129 6.04 -1.38 -1.92
C ALA A 129 6.53 -0.26 -0.98
N ALA A 130 5.78 0.83 -0.82
CA ALA A 130 6.11 1.93 0.09
C ALA A 130 6.18 1.48 1.55
N ILE A 131 5.25 0.62 1.98
CA ILE A 131 5.25 0.08 3.34
C ILE A 131 6.46 -0.85 3.56
N LEU A 132 6.82 -1.65 2.57
CA LEU A 132 7.76 -2.77 2.74
C LEU A 132 9.16 -2.53 2.16
N HIS A 133 9.46 -1.41 1.48
CA HIS A 133 10.74 -1.25 0.76
C HIS A 133 11.99 -1.52 1.63
N ASP A 134 11.96 -1.05 2.87
CA ASP A 134 13.08 -1.11 3.81
C ASP A 134 13.15 -2.38 4.68
N VAL A 135 12.25 -3.38 4.49
CA VAL A 135 12.28 -4.61 5.30
C VAL A 135 13.59 -5.39 5.18
N GLY A 136 14.35 -5.15 4.10
CA GLY A 136 15.68 -5.71 3.90
C GLY A 136 16.70 -5.24 4.93
N ILE A 137 16.53 -4.06 5.55
CA ILE A 137 17.49 -3.51 6.51
C ILE A 137 17.71 -4.45 7.69
N LYS A 138 16.62 -4.93 8.30
CA LYS A 138 16.70 -5.79 9.49
C LYS A 138 17.51 -7.05 9.22
N ILE A 139 17.28 -7.69 8.07
CA ILE A 139 17.97 -8.92 7.69
C ILE A 139 19.41 -8.65 7.31
N ALA A 140 19.69 -7.53 6.63
CA ALA A 140 21.03 -7.12 6.29
C ALA A 140 21.89 -6.89 7.54
N GLU A 141 21.33 -6.25 8.56
CA GLU A 141 22.00 -6.06 9.85
C GLU A 141 22.24 -7.37 10.58
N GLU A 142 21.23 -8.25 10.66
CA GLU A 142 21.34 -9.56 11.32
C GLU A 142 22.40 -10.47 10.65
N LYS A 143 22.49 -10.46 9.32
CA LYS A 143 23.41 -11.34 8.57
C LYS A 143 24.80 -10.75 8.36
N TYR A 144 24.90 -9.44 8.17
CA TYR A 144 26.11 -8.78 7.69
C TYR A 144 26.61 -7.66 8.61
N GLY A 145 25.87 -7.30 9.66
CA GLY A 145 26.22 -6.18 10.53
C GLY A 145 26.20 -4.82 9.81
N SER A 146 25.46 -4.71 8.70
CA SER A 146 25.42 -3.52 7.85
C SER A 146 24.03 -3.30 7.27
N SER A 147 23.64 -2.04 7.13
CA SER A 147 22.41 -1.59 6.48
C SER A 147 22.65 -1.02 5.09
N ALA A 148 23.75 -1.37 4.41
CA ALA A 148 24.06 -0.84 3.08
C ALA A 148 22.95 -1.14 2.05
N GLY A 149 22.62 -0.18 1.18
CA GLY A 149 21.49 -0.28 0.24
C GLY A 149 21.51 -1.52 -0.65
N ASN A 150 22.68 -1.94 -1.14
CA ASN A 150 22.84 -3.17 -1.93
C ASN A 150 22.52 -4.45 -1.15
N LEU A 151 22.70 -4.46 0.18
CA LEU A 151 22.30 -5.58 1.04
C LEU A 151 20.80 -5.56 1.32
N GLN A 152 20.21 -4.38 1.48
CA GLN A 152 18.76 -4.22 1.62
C GLN A 152 18.04 -4.72 0.37
N GLU A 153 18.48 -4.30 -0.81
CA GLU A 153 17.99 -4.74 -2.11
C GLU A 153 18.11 -6.27 -2.30
N LYS A 154 19.18 -6.86 -1.78
CA LYS A 154 19.38 -8.32 -1.82
C LYS A 154 18.42 -9.08 -0.91
N GLU A 155 18.20 -8.61 0.31
CA GLU A 155 17.47 -9.35 1.36
C GLU A 155 15.97 -8.98 1.43
N GLY A 156 15.62 -7.77 1.02
CA GLY A 156 14.27 -7.20 1.07
C GLY A 156 13.21 -8.00 0.32
N PRO A 157 13.43 -8.44 -0.94
CA PRO A 157 12.42 -9.14 -1.73
C PRO A 157 11.90 -10.42 -1.05
N ALA A 158 12.79 -11.20 -0.42
CA ALA A 158 12.41 -12.43 0.25
C ALA A 158 11.58 -12.18 1.51
N ALA A 159 11.89 -11.11 2.26
CA ALA A 159 11.12 -10.71 3.44
C ALA A 159 9.75 -10.14 3.06
N ALA A 160 9.71 -9.22 2.11
CA ALA A 160 8.48 -8.62 1.62
C ALA A 160 7.52 -9.69 1.09
N ARG A 161 8.03 -10.64 0.30
CA ARG A 161 7.23 -11.77 -0.23
C ARG A 161 6.52 -12.56 0.88
N LYS A 162 7.19 -12.84 1.99
CA LYS A 162 6.59 -13.59 3.11
C LYS A 162 5.39 -12.85 3.72
N ILE A 163 5.48 -11.52 3.80
CA ILE A 163 4.39 -10.66 4.30
C ILE A 163 3.27 -10.59 3.26
N LEU A 164 3.61 -10.33 2.00
CA LEU A 164 2.65 -10.17 0.89
C LEU A 164 1.82 -11.44 0.63
N LEU A 165 2.40 -12.63 0.79
CA LEU A 165 1.68 -13.91 0.62
C LEU A 165 0.57 -14.14 1.66
N LYS A 166 0.57 -13.39 2.78
CA LYS A 166 -0.53 -13.40 3.75
C LYS A 166 -1.71 -12.52 3.30
N MET A 167 -1.51 -11.71 2.26
CA MET A 167 -2.47 -10.76 1.75
C MET A 167 -3.23 -11.34 0.55
N THR A 168 -4.42 -10.80 0.27
CA THR A 168 -5.21 -11.16 -0.91
C THR A 168 -4.77 -10.32 -2.12
N LEU A 169 -3.53 -10.49 -2.54
CA LEU A 169 -2.92 -9.85 -3.72
C LEU A 169 -2.78 -10.84 -4.88
N LYS A 170 -2.79 -10.34 -6.12
CA LYS A 170 -2.49 -11.18 -7.29
C LYS A 170 -1.02 -11.54 -7.28
N LYS A 171 -0.68 -12.69 -7.87
CA LYS A 171 0.70 -13.16 -7.92
C LYS A 171 1.57 -12.17 -8.70
N GLU A 172 1.05 -11.65 -9.80
CA GLU A 172 1.73 -10.69 -10.66
C GLU A 172 2.10 -9.41 -9.90
N ASP A 173 1.17 -8.88 -9.10
CA ASP A 173 1.40 -7.72 -8.25
C ASP A 173 2.50 -8.00 -7.22
N ILE A 174 2.49 -9.19 -6.59
CA ILE A 174 3.54 -9.59 -5.63
C ILE A 174 4.92 -9.66 -6.30
N GLU A 175 5.01 -10.20 -7.51
CA GLU A 175 6.27 -10.26 -8.25
C GLU A 175 6.81 -8.85 -8.56
N GLU A 176 5.94 -7.93 -9.01
CA GLU A 176 6.35 -6.56 -9.31
C GLU A 176 6.76 -5.81 -8.03
N ILE A 177 6.00 -5.92 -6.94
CA ILE A 177 6.37 -5.34 -5.65
C ILE A 177 7.75 -5.84 -5.22
N CYS A 178 7.99 -7.15 -5.27
CA CYS A 178 9.30 -7.72 -4.93
C CYS A 178 10.42 -7.22 -5.84
N ALA A 179 10.17 -7.04 -7.14
CA ALA A 179 11.15 -6.51 -8.08
C ALA A 179 11.49 -5.05 -7.75
N ILE A 180 10.49 -4.22 -7.48
CA ILE A 180 10.66 -2.82 -7.07
C ILE A 180 11.53 -2.75 -5.81
N ILE A 181 11.23 -3.56 -4.79
CA ILE A 181 12.01 -3.63 -3.54
C ILE A 181 13.45 -4.10 -3.80
N ALA A 182 13.68 -4.97 -4.79
CA ALA A 182 15.02 -5.44 -5.13
C ALA A 182 15.92 -4.35 -5.75
N HIS A 183 15.35 -3.21 -6.16
CA HIS A 183 16.05 -2.18 -6.92
C HIS A 183 15.75 -0.75 -6.46
N HIS A 184 15.14 -0.56 -5.30
CA HIS A 184 14.67 0.75 -4.84
C HIS A 184 15.79 1.77 -4.59
N HIS A 185 17.05 1.34 -4.39
CA HIS A 185 18.23 2.23 -4.32
C HIS A 185 18.96 2.36 -5.67
N THR A 186 18.54 1.62 -6.71
CA THR A 186 19.22 1.54 -8.01
C THR A 186 18.29 1.97 -9.16
N PRO A 187 18.09 3.30 -9.35
CA PRO A 187 17.23 3.81 -10.42
C PRO A 187 17.73 3.39 -11.81
N GLY A 188 16.80 3.15 -12.74
CA GLY A 188 17.10 2.74 -14.13
C GLY A 188 17.17 1.24 -14.37
N LYS A 189 17.02 0.40 -13.33
CA LYS A 189 16.84 -1.06 -13.50
C LYS A 189 15.38 -1.45 -13.75
N ILE A 190 14.47 -0.75 -13.07
CA ILE A 190 13.03 -0.84 -13.29
C ILE A 190 12.55 0.51 -13.80
N ASP A 191 11.86 0.50 -14.94
CA ASP A 191 11.30 1.69 -15.56
C ASP A 191 9.77 1.54 -15.67
N THR A 192 9.12 1.54 -14.51
CA THR A 192 7.65 1.53 -14.38
C THR A 192 7.21 2.77 -13.61
N ASP A 193 5.97 3.20 -13.82
CA ASP A 193 5.40 4.33 -13.07
C ASP A 193 5.32 4.01 -11.57
N ASN A 194 5.07 2.74 -11.23
CA ASN A 194 5.08 2.24 -9.85
C ASN A 194 6.45 2.44 -9.17
N PHE A 195 7.53 2.09 -9.86
CA PHE A 195 8.88 2.29 -9.35
C PHE A 195 9.18 3.77 -9.14
N LYS A 196 8.87 4.61 -10.14
CA LYS A 196 9.13 6.05 -10.08
C LYS A 196 8.40 6.71 -8.91
N VAL A 197 7.15 6.33 -8.66
CA VAL A 197 6.37 6.85 -7.53
C VAL A 197 6.97 6.42 -6.20
N LEU A 198 7.37 5.14 -6.03
CA LEU A 198 8.05 4.72 -4.81
C LEU A 198 9.37 5.47 -4.60
N TYR A 199 10.19 5.53 -5.64
CA TYR A 199 11.51 6.17 -5.60
C TYR A 199 11.40 7.64 -5.18
N ASP A 200 10.49 8.38 -5.80
CA ASP A 200 10.22 9.77 -5.45
C ASP A 200 9.69 9.91 -4.02
N SER A 201 8.82 8.99 -3.58
CA SER A 201 8.28 9.01 -2.22
C SER A 201 9.35 8.83 -1.15
N ASP A 202 10.32 7.94 -1.38
CA ASP A 202 11.45 7.74 -0.46
C ASP A 202 12.39 8.95 -0.45
N TRP A 203 12.70 9.51 -1.62
CA TRP A 203 13.48 10.74 -1.73
C TRP A 203 12.81 11.94 -1.07
N LEU A 204 11.48 12.06 -1.12
CA LEU A 204 10.74 13.11 -0.40
C LEU A 204 10.89 13.01 1.14
N VAL A 205 11.28 11.85 1.68
CA VAL A 205 11.61 11.73 3.11
C VAL A 205 13.09 12.00 3.36
N ASN A 206 13.96 11.44 2.52
CA ASN A 206 15.41 11.42 2.72
C ASN A 206 16.11 12.73 2.31
N LEU A 207 15.55 13.51 1.38
CA LEU A 207 16.20 14.70 0.84
C LEU A 207 16.54 15.73 1.93
N LYS A 208 15.72 15.83 2.99
CA LYS A 208 15.99 16.74 4.13
C LYS A 208 17.27 16.39 4.90
N ASP A 209 17.64 15.09 4.92
CA ASP A 209 18.77 14.57 5.67
C ASP A 209 20.04 14.59 4.80
N GLU A 210 19.89 14.57 3.47
CA GLU A 210 21.00 14.62 2.51
C GLU A 210 21.34 16.03 2.01
N ALA A 211 20.37 16.94 1.95
CA ALA A 211 20.58 18.28 1.40
C ALA A 211 21.03 19.26 2.47
N ASN A 212 22.17 19.92 2.24
CA ASN A 212 22.52 21.13 2.97
C ASN A 212 21.66 22.30 2.43
N VAL A 213 20.59 22.63 3.15
CA VAL A 213 19.52 23.58 2.76
C VAL A 213 20.02 25.01 2.50
N SER A 214 21.28 25.30 2.78
CA SER A 214 21.89 26.64 2.64
C SER A 214 22.13 27.10 1.19
N ASP A 215 22.11 26.20 0.19
CA ASP A 215 22.32 26.55 -1.22
C ASP A 215 21.10 26.16 -2.09
N LYS A 216 20.18 27.13 -2.25
CA LYS A 216 18.94 26.98 -3.01
C LYS A 216 19.17 26.53 -4.44
N GLN A 217 20.21 27.03 -5.11
CA GLN A 217 20.50 26.68 -6.51
C GLN A 217 20.98 25.24 -6.64
N LYS A 218 21.82 24.77 -5.71
CA LYS A 218 22.22 23.36 -5.66
C LYS A 218 21.04 22.45 -5.36
N LEU A 219 20.15 22.85 -4.45
CA LEU A 219 18.95 22.09 -4.10
C LEU A 219 17.97 21.96 -5.28
N GLU A 220 17.73 23.05 -6.00
CA GLU A 220 16.95 23.03 -7.26
C GLU A 220 17.52 22.04 -8.29
N ASN A 221 18.84 22.08 -8.50
CA ASN A 221 19.51 21.18 -9.44
C ASN A 221 19.45 19.72 -8.99
N MET A 222 19.52 19.48 -7.68
CA MET A 222 19.39 18.16 -7.09
C MET A 222 17.97 17.61 -7.31
N ILE A 223 16.94 18.41 -7.03
CA ILE A 223 15.53 18.02 -7.24
C ILE A 223 15.28 17.66 -8.70
N LYS A 224 15.71 18.51 -9.64
CA LYS A 224 15.54 18.26 -11.09
C LYS A 224 16.17 16.95 -11.56
N ARG A 225 17.27 16.54 -10.94
CA ARG A 225 18.05 15.35 -11.30
C ARG A 225 17.56 14.07 -10.64
N ILE A 226 17.14 14.14 -9.39
CA ILE A 226 16.81 12.96 -8.57
C ILE A 226 15.39 12.48 -8.82
N PHE A 227 14.42 13.39 -8.74
CA PHE A 227 13.01 13.00 -8.86
C PHE A 227 12.69 12.57 -10.30
N LEU A 228 11.94 11.49 -10.42
CA LEU A 228 11.66 10.81 -11.68
C LEU A 228 10.30 11.20 -12.26
N THR A 229 9.33 11.56 -11.42
CA THR A 229 7.97 11.95 -11.81
C THR A 229 7.79 13.47 -11.84
N ALA A 230 6.75 13.94 -12.52
CA ALA A 230 6.41 15.36 -12.54
C ALA A 230 5.82 15.80 -11.19
N ALA A 231 4.92 15.00 -10.61
CA ALA A 231 4.34 15.28 -9.31
C ALA A 231 5.38 15.23 -8.18
N GLY A 232 6.35 14.32 -8.23
CA GLY A 232 7.45 14.22 -7.27
C GLY A 232 8.32 15.47 -7.27
N LYS A 233 8.70 15.97 -8.46
CA LYS A 233 9.41 17.25 -8.61
C LYS A 233 8.61 18.41 -8.04
N GLU A 234 7.36 18.58 -8.45
CA GLU A 234 6.49 19.66 -7.97
C GLU A 234 6.35 19.65 -6.44
N LEU A 235 6.18 18.45 -5.85
CA LEU A 235 6.01 18.28 -4.43
C LEU A 235 7.32 18.57 -3.67
N ALA A 236 8.47 18.12 -4.19
CA ALA A 236 9.77 18.42 -3.62
C ALA A 236 10.07 19.93 -3.66
N GLU A 237 9.83 20.60 -4.79
CA GLU A 237 9.98 22.06 -4.89
C GLU A 237 9.09 22.78 -3.87
N LYS A 238 7.84 22.32 -3.71
CA LYS A 238 6.90 22.89 -2.73
C LYS A 238 7.38 22.73 -1.28
N ILE A 239 7.99 21.60 -0.93
CA ILE A 239 8.42 21.30 0.44
C ILE A 239 9.76 21.98 0.76
N TYR A 240 10.68 22.03 -0.20
CA TYR A 240 12.08 22.36 0.06
C TYR A 240 12.57 23.69 -0.52
N LEU A 241 11.83 24.29 -1.47
CA LEU A 241 12.26 25.55 -2.11
C LEU A 241 11.33 26.74 -1.82
N LYS A 242 10.20 26.51 -1.16
CA LYS A 242 9.35 27.62 -0.72
C LYS A 242 10.03 28.37 0.42
N GLU A 243 10.22 29.66 0.19
CA GLU A 243 10.51 30.63 1.25
C GLU A 243 9.22 30.83 2.07
N GLU A 244 9.34 30.96 3.39
CA GLU A 244 8.29 31.53 4.25
C GLU A 244 8.01 32.98 3.87
#